data_AF-A0A2V8KNP7-F1
#
_entry.id   AF-A0A2V8KNP7-F1
#
_cell.length_a   1.000
_cell.length_b   1.000
_cell.length_c   1.000
_cell.angle_alpha   90.00
_cell.angle_beta   90.00
_cell.angle_gamma   90.00
#
_symmetry.space_group_name_H-M   'P 1'
#
loop_
_entity.id
_entity.type
_entity.pdbx_description
1 polymer ?
#
loop_
_entity_poly.entity_id
_entity_poly.type
_entity_poly.pdbx_seq_one_letter_code
_entity_poly.pdbx_strand_id
1 'polypeptide(L)'
;MSPKWTTGGFRSSGPARERTRRFLWASRCTRPGSKSMNNREEISHKKAQKTQKILLCLLCLFLVSFPLLAQRPQTAEDVFKNVQVLKGIPVDEFMSTMGIFSAALGMSCEDCHASNDTKWENYALDTSPRKRMARRMVQMVAAINKDNFGGRQMITCWTCHRGSSSPRITPNLSTLYNLPDDPEDIVAQAPNASSVDQIFDKYIQGLGGTERLNRITSFIAKGTSVGYGPEGTPRPVEIFAKAPGQRTTIIHTQNGDSITTFDGQNGWAAVPLKPVPVMQLTGTALEGTKLEAELSFPARLKQLTNKWRVGFPTTINDRDVQVVQGVGAGGLLATLYFDSDNGLLVRLIRYSDSVVGRTPTQIDYSDYREVAGIKMPFKWTVSWLDGKENFELSEVQPNATIDPAKFSKP
;
A
#
# COMPACT_ATOMS: atom_id res chain seq x y z
N MET A 1 55.70 -12.52 1.52
CA MET A 1 55.02 -13.69 0.91
C MET A 1 53.69 -13.20 0.37
N SER A 2 53.54 -13.12 -0.95
CA SER A 2 52.35 -12.62 -1.64
C SER A 2 51.72 -13.79 -2.40
N PRO A 3 50.40 -14.02 -2.38
CA PRO A 3 49.77 -14.95 -3.31
C PRO A 3 49.20 -14.21 -4.53
N LYS A 4 49.65 -14.66 -5.70
CA LYS A 4 49.10 -14.33 -7.02
C LYS A 4 47.78 -15.06 -7.21
N TRP A 5 46.75 -14.36 -7.67
CA TRP A 5 45.51 -14.97 -8.19
C TRP A 5 45.60 -15.06 -9.71
N THR A 6 45.46 -16.28 -10.24
CA THR A 6 45.39 -16.59 -11.67
C THR A 6 43.93 -16.66 -12.13
N THR A 7 43.62 -15.88 -13.17
CA THR A 7 42.32 -15.87 -13.87
C THR A 7 42.29 -16.95 -14.95
N GLY A 8 41.35 -17.89 -14.87
CA GLY A 8 41.03 -18.85 -15.94
C GLY A 8 39.70 -18.48 -16.60
N GLY A 9 39.73 -18.14 -17.89
CA GLY A 9 38.54 -17.91 -18.71
C GLY A 9 38.03 -19.21 -19.35
N PHE A 10 36.73 -19.26 -19.65
CA PHE A 10 36.17 -20.21 -20.60
C PHE A 10 35.14 -19.54 -21.52
N ARG A 11 35.25 -19.86 -22.80
CA ARG A 11 34.50 -19.33 -23.94
C ARG A 11 33.17 -20.07 -24.19
N SER A 12 32.32 -19.36 -24.94
CA SER A 12 31.01 -19.62 -25.55
C SER A 12 30.83 -20.84 -26.46
N SER A 13 29.57 -21.31 -26.62
CA SER A 13 28.90 -21.59 -27.92
C SER A 13 27.39 -21.96 -27.73
N GLY A 14 26.51 -21.43 -28.59
CA GLY A 14 25.05 -21.76 -28.70
C GLY A 14 24.77 -22.86 -29.75
N PRO A 15 23.63 -22.90 -30.49
CA PRO A 15 22.32 -22.27 -30.32
C PRO A 15 21.10 -23.24 -30.47
N ALA A 16 19.89 -22.65 -30.47
CA ALA A 16 18.54 -23.24 -30.50
C ALA A 16 18.03 -23.77 -31.88
N ARG A 17 16.96 -24.59 -31.86
CA ARG A 17 15.97 -24.71 -32.96
C ARG A 17 14.60 -25.33 -32.53
N GLU A 18 13.57 -24.56 -32.87
CA GLU A 18 12.15 -24.81 -33.23
C GLU A 18 11.53 -26.22 -33.26
N ARG A 19 10.26 -26.30 -32.82
CA ARG A 19 9.16 -26.84 -33.68
C ARG A 19 7.75 -26.40 -33.26
N THR A 20 7.04 -25.81 -34.22
CA THR A 20 5.61 -25.46 -34.27
C THR A 20 4.74 -26.68 -34.60
N ARG A 21 3.52 -26.78 -34.06
CA ARG A 21 2.33 -27.33 -34.76
C ARG A 21 1.02 -26.71 -34.26
N ARG A 22 0.27 -26.12 -35.20
CA ARG A 22 -1.15 -25.74 -35.11
C ARG A 22 -2.02 -26.98 -35.38
N PHE A 23 -3.17 -27.09 -34.73
CA PHE A 23 -4.33 -27.81 -35.25
C PHE A 23 -5.58 -26.93 -35.08
N LEU A 24 -6.19 -26.59 -36.22
CA LEU A 24 -7.51 -26.00 -36.37
C LEU A 24 -8.48 -27.15 -36.63
N TRP A 25 -9.65 -27.13 -35.99
CA TRP A 25 -10.83 -27.85 -36.47
C TRP A 25 -12.05 -26.96 -36.25
N ALA A 26 -12.72 -26.64 -37.35
CA ALA A 26 -14.03 -26.01 -37.41
C ALA A 26 -14.84 -26.84 -38.41
N SER A 27 -16.09 -27.20 -38.07
CA SER A 27 -17.17 -27.38 -39.05
C SER A 27 -18.53 -27.68 -38.41
N ARG A 28 -19.43 -26.71 -38.63
CA ARG A 28 -20.77 -26.82 -39.24
C ARG A 28 -21.95 -27.52 -38.51
N CYS A 29 -22.90 -26.64 -38.19
CA CYS A 29 -24.35 -26.66 -38.42
C CYS A 29 -24.98 -27.84 -39.22
N THR A 30 -26.18 -28.26 -38.79
CA THR A 30 -27.40 -28.28 -39.61
C THR A 30 -28.66 -28.55 -38.77
N ARG A 31 -29.74 -27.79 -39.05
CA ARG A 31 -31.15 -28.09 -38.68
C ARG A 31 -31.83 -28.71 -39.90
N PRO A 32 -32.94 -29.43 -39.68
CA PRO A 32 -34.22 -29.08 -40.34
C PRO A 32 -35.37 -29.18 -39.32
N GLY A 33 -36.61 -28.75 -39.52
CA GLY A 33 -37.39 -28.32 -40.67
C GLY A 33 -38.85 -28.30 -40.19
N SER A 34 -39.63 -27.34 -40.69
CA SER A 34 -41.00 -27.03 -40.31
C SER A 34 -42.04 -28.01 -40.88
N LYS A 35 -43.21 -28.12 -40.23
CA LYS A 35 -44.48 -28.48 -40.87
C LYS A 35 -45.67 -27.83 -40.16
N SER A 36 -46.68 -27.55 -40.99
CA SER A 36 -47.80 -26.63 -40.86
C SER A 36 -49.13 -27.31 -40.49
N MET A 37 -50.08 -26.55 -39.92
CA MET A 37 -51.43 -26.24 -40.46
C MET A 37 -52.52 -26.04 -39.38
N ASN A 38 -53.17 -24.86 -39.48
CA ASN A 38 -54.58 -24.46 -39.26
C ASN A 38 -55.50 -25.22 -38.27
N ASN A 39 -56.18 -24.46 -37.39
CA ASN A 39 -57.60 -24.09 -37.58
C ASN A 39 -58.18 -23.17 -36.48
N ARG A 40 -59.15 -22.34 -36.92
CA ARG A 40 -60.28 -21.69 -36.21
C ARG A 40 -59.94 -20.62 -35.16
N GLU A 41 -60.22 -19.34 -35.42
CA GLU A 41 -61.54 -18.66 -35.35
C GLU A 41 -62.27 -18.83 -34.00
N GLU A 42 -62.79 -17.69 -33.53
CA GLU A 42 -63.47 -17.43 -32.26
C GLU A 42 -62.59 -17.25 -31.01
N ILE A 43 -62.49 -15.99 -30.59
CA ILE A 43 -62.43 -15.41 -29.23
C ILE A 43 -61.59 -14.11 -29.34
N SER A 44 -62.06 -13.17 -30.17
CA SER A 44 -61.60 -11.79 -30.17
C SER A 44 -62.71 -11.00 -29.49
N HIS A 45 -62.48 -10.56 -28.25
CA HIS A 45 -63.04 -9.33 -27.64
C HIS A 45 -62.77 -9.20 -26.13
N LYS A 46 -62.23 -10.23 -25.46
CA LYS A 46 -61.85 -10.14 -24.02
C LYS A 46 -60.35 -10.08 -23.72
N LYS A 47 -59.48 -9.97 -24.74
CA LYS A 47 -58.01 -9.93 -24.57
C LYS A 47 -57.37 -8.53 -24.64
N ALA A 48 -58.15 -7.50 -24.99
CA ALA A 48 -57.64 -6.14 -25.20
C ALA A 48 -57.39 -5.32 -23.91
N GLN A 49 -57.87 -5.78 -22.74
CA GLN A 49 -57.66 -5.07 -21.47
C GLN A 49 -56.59 -5.70 -20.56
N LYS A 50 -56.04 -6.87 -20.92
CA LYS A 50 -55.04 -7.57 -20.07
C LYS A 50 -53.60 -7.42 -20.57
N THR A 51 -53.40 -6.92 -21.78
CA THR A 51 -52.08 -6.68 -22.39
C THR A 51 -51.45 -5.35 -21.98
N GLN A 52 -52.21 -4.39 -21.46
CA GLN A 52 -51.69 -3.07 -21.07
C GLN A 52 -51.13 -3.00 -19.64
N LYS A 53 -51.39 -4.01 -18.79
CA LYS A 53 -50.79 -4.13 -17.45
C LYS A 53 -49.55 -5.03 -17.37
N ILE A 54 -49.27 -5.83 -18.41
CA ILE A 54 -48.07 -6.69 -18.45
C ILE A 54 -46.89 -5.95 -19.11
N LEU A 55 -47.15 -4.99 -19.99
CA LEU A 55 -46.10 -4.15 -20.58
C LEU A 55 -45.53 -3.10 -19.61
N LEU A 56 -46.27 -2.74 -18.55
CA LEU A 56 -45.79 -1.84 -17.50
C LEU A 56 -45.02 -2.57 -16.39
N CYS A 57 -45.18 -3.90 -16.26
CA CYS A 57 -44.45 -4.72 -15.29
C CYS A 57 -43.14 -5.31 -15.86
N LEU A 58 -42.99 -5.37 -17.19
CA LEU A 58 -41.74 -5.75 -17.86
C LEU A 58 -40.80 -4.55 -18.12
N LEU A 59 -41.28 -3.31 -17.94
CA LEU A 59 -40.44 -2.11 -18.04
C LEU A 59 -39.73 -1.73 -16.72
N CYS A 60 -40.11 -2.34 -15.59
CA CYS A 60 -39.50 -2.09 -14.27
C CYS A 60 -38.45 -3.14 -13.84
N LEU A 61 -38.13 -4.13 -14.69
CA LEU A 61 -37.12 -5.15 -14.41
C LEU A 61 -35.79 -4.97 -15.14
N PHE A 62 -35.64 -3.88 -15.92
CA PHE A 62 -34.32 -3.38 -16.32
C PHE A 62 -33.89 -2.29 -15.35
N LEU A 63 -33.61 -2.68 -14.09
CA LEU A 63 -32.53 -2.02 -13.36
C LEU A 63 -31.29 -2.25 -14.21
N VAL A 64 -31.00 -1.31 -15.11
CA VAL A 64 -29.68 -1.20 -15.71
C VAL A 64 -28.76 -0.97 -14.52
N SER A 65 -28.19 -2.05 -14.01
CA SER A 65 -26.95 -2.01 -13.26
C SER A 65 -25.94 -1.42 -14.22
N PHE A 66 -25.89 -0.09 -14.30
CA PHE A 66 -24.70 0.58 -14.75
C PHE A 66 -23.61 0.00 -13.85
N PRO A 67 -22.62 -0.73 -14.40
CA PRO A 67 -21.44 -0.99 -13.60
C PRO A 67 -21.01 0.39 -13.13
N LEU A 68 -20.90 0.58 -11.82
CA LEU A 68 -20.22 1.74 -11.27
C LEU A 68 -18.90 1.76 -12.03
N LEU A 69 -18.76 2.67 -12.99
CA LEU A 69 -17.52 2.84 -13.73
C LEU A 69 -16.52 3.15 -12.63
N ALA A 70 -15.71 2.16 -12.26
CA ALA A 70 -14.65 2.33 -11.30
C ALA A 70 -13.88 3.55 -11.80
N GLN A 71 -13.99 4.67 -11.08
CA GLN A 71 -13.36 5.91 -11.48
C GLN A 71 -11.88 5.58 -11.58
N ARG A 72 -11.33 5.68 -12.80
CA ARG A 72 -9.91 5.47 -13.00
C ARG A 72 -9.19 6.46 -12.07
N PRO A 73 -8.21 6.01 -11.27
CA PRO A 73 -7.48 6.92 -10.39
C PRO A 73 -6.90 8.07 -11.22
N GLN A 74 -6.95 9.29 -10.68
CA GLN A 74 -6.38 10.45 -11.35
C GLN A 74 -4.87 10.23 -11.53
N THR A 75 -4.36 10.58 -12.71
CA THR A 75 -2.93 10.51 -13.01
C THR A 75 -2.25 11.84 -12.67
N ALA A 76 -0.93 11.82 -12.57
CA ALA A 76 -0.13 12.99 -12.25
C ALA A 76 -0.39 14.17 -13.19
N GLU A 77 -0.49 13.94 -14.51
CA GLU A 77 -0.74 14.99 -15.51
C GLU A 77 -2.19 15.52 -15.51
N ASP A 78 -3.14 14.80 -14.93
CA ASP A 78 -4.52 15.28 -14.78
C ASP A 78 -4.61 16.38 -13.71
N VAL A 79 -3.69 16.35 -12.73
CA VAL A 79 -3.73 17.21 -11.53
C VAL A 79 -2.60 18.23 -11.53
N PHE A 80 -1.38 17.81 -11.84
CA PHE A 80 -0.19 18.64 -11.77
C PHE A 80 0.19 19.21 -13.14
N LYS A 81 0.60 20.49 -13.14
CA LYS A 81 1.07 21.16 -14.35
C LYS A 81 2.53 20.84 -14.64
N ASN A 82 2.88 20.81 -15.92
CA ASN A 82 4.26 20.63 -16.41
C ASN A 82 4.93 19.32 -15.93
N VAL A 83 4.16 18.24 -15.82
CA VAL A 83 4.70 16.88 -15.67
C VAL A 83 5.33 16.46 -16.99
N GLN A 84 6.59 16.03 -16.97
CA GLN A 84 7.34 15.67 -18.19
C GLN A 84 7.69 14.17 -18.25
N VAL A 85 8.45 13.65 -17.29
CA VAL A 85 8.93 12.24 -17.29
C VAL A 85 8.14 11.31 -16.36
N LEU A 86 7.28 11.85 -15.50
CA LEU A 86 6.47 11.10 -14.52
C LEU A 86 4.99 11.08 -14.92
N LYS A 87 4.70 10.93 -16.21
CA LYS A 87 3.32 10.88 -16.73
C LYS A 87 2.75 9.47 -16.61
N GLY A 88 1.43 9.38 -16.52
CA GLY A 88 0.66 8.13 -16.50
C GLY A 88 0.65 7.40 -15.17
N ILE A 89 1.41 7.88 -14.17
CA ILE A 89 1.39 7.33 -12.80
C ILE A 89 0.27 7.96 -11.98
N PRO A 90 -0.30 7.25 -11.01
CA PRO A 90 -1.25 7.80 -10.05
C PRO A 90 -0.69 8.99 -9.26
N VAL A 91 -1.58 9.87 -8.79
CA VAL A 91 -1.22 11.05 -7.98
C VAL A 91 -0.46 10.68 -6.71
N ASP A 92 -0.85 9.61 -6.02
CA ASP A 92 -0.19 9.14 -4.79
C ASP A 92 1.22 8.58 -5.03
N GLU A 93 1.40 7.86 -6.15
CA GLU A 93 2.73 7.40 -6.58
C GLU A 93 3.63 8.57 -6.99
N PHE A 94 3.07 9.60 -7.64
CA PHE A 94 3.80 10.83 -7.95
C PHE A 94 4.26 11.56 -6.69
N MET A 95 3.39 11.70 -5.68
CA MET A 95 3.77 12.33 -4.41
C MET A 95 4.78 11.48 -3.63
N SER A 96 4.64 10.15 -3.67
CA SER A 96 5.62 9.21 -3.10
C SER A 96 7.00 9.35 -3.76
N THR A 97 7.04 9.55 -5.08
CA THR A 97 8.25 9.82 -5.85
C THR A 97 8.96 11.09 -5.38
N MET A 98 8.21 12.15 -5.07
CA MET A 98 8.79 13.39 -4.51
C MET A 98 9.42 13.15 -3.14
N GLY A 99 8.76 12.38 -2.27
CA GLY A 99 9.31 11.98 -0.98
C GLY A 99 10.64 11.22 -1.11
N ILE A 100 10.74 10.31 -2.10
CA ILE A 100 12.00 9.60 -2.37
C ILE A 100 13.10 10.55 -2.85
N PHE A 101 12.79 11.56 -3.67
CA PHE A 101 13.80 12.56 -4.04
C PHE A 101 14.35 13.30 -2.83
N SER A 102 13.47 13.77 -1.94
CA SER A 102 13.88 14.46 -0.72
C SER A 102 14.74 13.57 0.18
N ALA A 103 14.29 12.34 0.44
CA ALA A 103 15.02 11.39 1.26
C ALA A 103 16.38 11.03 0.64
N ALA A 104 16.41 10.68 -0.65
CA ALA A 104 17.64 10.26 -1.31
C ALA A 104 18.67 11.39 -1.41
N LEU A 105 18.24 12.63 -1.67
CA LEU A 105 19.14 13.77 -1.88
C LEU A 105 19.50 14.52 -0.59
N GLY A 106 18.78 14.28 0.50
CA GLY A 106 18.89 15.10 1.72
C GLY A 106 18.45 16.54 1.48
N MET A 107 17.41 16.74 0.66
CA MET A 107 16.90 18.04 0.22
C MET A 107 15.43 18.22 0.59
N SER A 108 15.00 19.47 0.77
CA SER A 108 13.60 19.81 0.95
C SER A 108 12.89 20.06 -0.38
N CYS A 109 11.57 20.28 -0.35
CA CYS A 109 10.79 20.59 -1.54
C CYS A 109 11.27 21.89 -2.20
N GLU A 110 11.64 22.89 -1.39
CA GLU A 110 12.02 24.25 -1.78
C GLU A 110 13.38 24.30 -2.50
N ASP A 111 14.23 23.30 -2.29
CA ASP A 111 15.49 23.18 -3.04
C ASP A 111 15.24 22.98 -4.55
N CYS A 112 14.09 22.40 -4.91
CA CYS A 112 13.71 22.11 -6.29
C CYS A 112 12.53 22.97 -6.78
N HIS A 113 11.58 23.29 -5.91
CA HIS A 113 10.34 23.97 -6.26
C HIS A 113 10.32 25.41 -5.73
N ALA A 114 9.93 26.36 -6.59
CA ALA A 114 9.96 27.79 -6.28
C ALA A 114 8.72 28.25 -5.48
N SER A 115 8.42 27.62 -4.35
CA SER A 115 7.18 27.89 -3.61
C SER A 115 7.27 27.57 -2.12
N ASN A 116 6.38 28.19 -1.35
CA ASN A 116 5.97 27.78 0.00
C ASN A 116 4.57 27.13 -0.07
N ASP A 117 4.01 26.74 1.09
CA ASP A 117 2.72 26.03 1.22
C ASP A 117 1.47 26.80 0.75
N THR A 118 1.65 28.02 0.20
CA THR A 118 0.54 28.89 -0.21
C THR A 118 0.42 29.09 -1.72
N LYS A 119 1.41 28.65 -2.52
CA LYS A 119 1.44 28.87 -3.98
C LYS A 119 1.78 27.61 -4.77
N TRP A 120 1.01 26.54 -4.58
CA TRP A 120 1.23 25.23 -5.22
C TRP A 120 1.39 25.31 -6.75
N GLU A 121 0.83 26.31 -7.43
CA GLU A 121 1.05 26.56 -8.85
C GLU A 121 2.54 26.78 -9.22
N ASN A 122 3.33 27.35 -8.31
CA ASN A 122 4.75 27.62 -8.54
C ASN A 122 5.61 26.35 -8.51
N TYR A 123 5.10 25.25 -7.94
CA TYR A 123 5.80 23.95 -8.00
C TYR A 123 5.98 23.46 -9.45
N ALA A 124 5.13 23.90 -10.38
CA ALA A 124 5.20 23.57 -11.80
C ALA A 124 6.32 24.32 -12.55
N LEU A 125 6.82 25.44 -12.01
CA LEU A 125 7.87 26.24 -12.65
C LEU A 125 9.12 25.40 -12.90
N ASP A 126 9.71 25.55 -14.09
CA ASP A 126 10.92 24.80 -14.50
C ASP A 126 12.17 25.69 -14.52
N THR A 127 12.22 26.62 -13.57
CA THR A 127 13.33 27.58 -13.43
C THR A 127 14.54 26.96 -12.74
N SER A 128 14.34 25.96 -11.88
CA SER A 128 15.43 25.28 -11.17
C SER A 128 16.20 24.31 -12.08
N PRO A 129 17.53 24.44 -12.22
CA PRO A 129 18.34 23.46 -12.94
C PRO A 129 18.30 22.07 -12.28
N ARG A 130 18.00 21.99 -10.97
CA ARG A 130 17.89 20.71 -10.25
C ARG A 130 16.73 19.87 -10.78
N LYS A 131 15.58 20.46 -11.09
CA LYS A 131 14.43 19.75 -11.70
C LYS A 131 14.81 19.13 -13.04
N ARG A 132 15.52 19.88 -13.89
CA ARG A 132 16.01 19.37 -15.19
C ARG A 132 16.98 18.20 -15.01
N MET A 133 17.88 18.28 -14.03
CA MET A 133 18.78 17.18 -13.71
C MET A 133 18.03 15.95 -13.17
N ALA A 134 17.09 16.15 -12.23
CA ALA A 134 16.28 15.07 -11.66
C ALA A 134 15.57 14.27 -12.76
N ARG A 135 15.01 14.93 -13.78
CA ARG A 135 14.38 14.24 -14.92
C ARG A 135 15.35 13.37 -15.72
N ARG A 136 16.59 13.82 -15.91
CA ARG A 136 17.65 12.99 -16.53
C ARG A 136 18.00 11.79 -15.66
N MET A 137 18.07 11.98 -14.33
CA MET A 137 18.34 10.90 -13.39
C MET A 137 17.22 9.84 -13.37
N VAL A 138 15.96 10.25 -13.41
CA VAL A 138 14.79 9.33 -13.54
C VAL A 138 14.94 8.45 -14.78
N GLN A 139 15.22 9.07 -15.93
CA GLN A 139 15.42 8.33 -17.19
C GLN A 139 16.64 7.40 -17.12
N MET A 140 17.73 7.85 -16.51
CA MET A 140 18.95 7.05 -16.36
C MET A 140 18.70 5.81 -15.50
N VAL A 141 18.09 5.97 -14.32
CA VAL A 141 17.78 4.84 -13.43
C VAL A 141 16.80 3.87 -14.08
N ALA A 142 15.76 4.38 -14.76
CA ALA A 142 14.83 3.55 -15.52
C ALA A 142 15.53 2.75 -16.63
N ALA A 143 16.45 3.36 -17.37
CA ALA A 143 17.25 2.69 -18.40
C ALA A 143 18.15 1.61 -17.80
N ILE A 144 18.90 1.91 -16.73
CA ILE A 144 19.78 0.93 -16.06
C ILE A 144 18.97 -0.29 -15.59
N ASN A 145 17.82 -0.07 -14.94
CA ASN A 145 16.94 -1.15 -14.49
C ASN A 145 16.39 -1.99 -15.64
N LYS A 146 15.96 -1.34 -16.72
CA LYS A 146 15.50 -2.03 -17.92
C LYS A 146 16.59 -2.90 -18.55
N ASP A 147 17.76 -2.31 -18.77
CA ASP A 147 18.81 -2.92 -19.59
C ASP A 147 19.61 -3.99 -18.84
N ASN A 148 19.72 -3.89 -17.50
CA ASN A 148 20.57 -4.78 -16.70
C ASN A 148 19.79 -5.67 -15.73
N PHE A 149 18.58 -5.28 -15.33
CA PHE A 149 17.82 -5.97 -14.28
C PHE A 149 16.47 -6.52 -14.76
N GLY A 150 16.23 -6.51 -16.07
CA GLY A 150 14.99 -6.99 -16.69
C GLY A 150 13.78 -6.14 -16.32
N GLY A 151 14.00 -4.84 -16.07
CA GLY A 151 12.97 -3.90 -15.63
C GLY A 151 12.69 -3.93 -14.12
N ARG A 152 13.35 -4.80 -13.35
CA ARG A 152 13.24 -4.77 -11.88
C ARG A 152 13.94 -3.53 -11.33
N GLN A 153 13.29 -2.85 -10.40
CA GLN A 153 13.82 -1.66 -9.73
C GLN A 153 14.90 -2.06 -8.71
N MET A 154 16.13 -2.25 -9.19
CA MET A 154 17.29 -2.60 -8.38
C MET A 154 18.19 -1.39 -8.10
N ILE A 155 18.29 -0.49 -9.08
CA ILE A 155 18.94 0.81 -8.94
C ILE A 155 17.85 1.84 -8.65
N THR A 156 18.03 2.65 -7.63
CA THR A 156 17.09 3.68 -7.19
C THR A 156 17.85 4.97 -6.90
N CYS A 157 17.14 6.06 -6.63
CA CYS A 157 17.81 7.25 -6.13
C CYS A 157 18.54 6.97 -4.82
N TRP A 158 17.97 6.14 -3.94
CA TRP A 158 18.58 5.77 -2.66
C TRP A 158 19.86 4.95 -2.81
N THR A 159 19.92 3.99 -3.74
CA THR A 159 21.13 3.17 -3.96
C THR A 159 22.35 3.99 -4.31
N CYS A 160 22.17 5.13 -5.00
CA CYS A 160 23.26 5.99 -5.42
C CYS A 160 23.52 7.14 -4.44
N HIS A 161 22.48 7.80 -3.95
CA HIS A 161 22.64 9.05 -3.21
C HIS A 161 22.76 8.88 -1.69
N ARG A 162 22.06 7.91 -1.08
CA ARG A 162 22.09 7.62 0.37
C ARG A 162 22.02 8.87 1.27
N GLY A 163 21.07 9.76 1.00
CA GLY A 163 20.89 11.01 1.75
C GLY A 163 21.86 12.14 1.38
N SER A 164 22.60 12.01 0.28
CA SER A 164 23.54 13.02 -0.20
C SER A 164 23.11 13.59 -1.55
N SER A 165 23.24 14.90 -1.71
CA SER A 165 22.90 15.62 -2.95
C SER A 165 23.68 15.17 -4.18
N SER A 166 24.76 14.41 -4.00
CA SER A 166 25.52 13.75 -5.05
C SER A 166 26.03 12.38 -4.57
N PRO A 167 26.08 11.35 -5.44
CA PRO A 167 26.63 10.05 -5.07
C PRO A 167 28.09 10.16 -4.62
N ARG A 168 28.44 9.51 -3.51
CA ARG A 168 29.82 9.45 -3.02
C ARG A 168 30.54 8.28 -3.67
N ILE A 169 31.57 8.57 -4.45
CA ILE A 169 32.37 7.55 -5.15
C ILE A 169 33.59 7.07 -4.35
N THR A 170 33.91 7.73 -3.23
CA THR A 170 35.01 7.37 -2.34
C THR A 170 34.44 6.82 -1.04
N PRO A 171 34.81 5.59 -0.62
CA PRO A 171 34.38 5.04 0.66
C PRO A 171 34.80 5.92 1.83
N ASN A 172 33.90 6.12 2.79
CA ASN A 172 34.21 6.81 4.04
C ASN A 172 34.66 5.78 5.09
N LEU A 173 35.87 5.90 5.61
CA LEU A 173 36.42 4.95 6.57
C LEU A 173 35.64 4.91 7.89
N SER A 174 35.10 6.04 8.36
CA SER A 174 34.28 6.04 9.58
C SER A 174 32.98 5.27 9.39
N THR A 175 32.34 5.38 8.22
CA THR A 175 31.18 4.56 7.86
C THR A 175 31.57 3.10 7.69
N LEU A 176 32.71 2.80 7.07
CA LEU A 176 33.18 1.43 6.83
C LEU A 176 33.37 0.64 8.14
N TYR A 177 33.92 1.28 9.17
CA TYR A 177 34.16 0.64 10.47
C TYR A 177 32.98 0.77 11.45
N ASN A 178 31.94 1.53 11.10
CA ASN A 178 30.75 1.74 11.93
C ASN A 178 29.48 1.69 11.07
N LEU A 179 29.34 0.67 10.23
CA LEU A 179 28.16 0.55 9.36
C LEU A 179 26.91 0.39 10.24
N PRO A 180 25.88 1.24 10.07
CA PRO A 180 24.60 1.01 10.71
C PRO A 180 24.00 -0.30 10.20
N ASP A 181 23.29 -1.01 11.06
CA ASP A 181 22.54 -2.20 10.71
C ASP A 181 21.25 -1.78 9.98
N ASP A 182 21.36 -1.58 8.66
CA ASP A 182 20.22 -1.31 7.79
C ASP A 182 19.54 -2.66 7.44
N PRO A 183 18.24 -2.85 7.74
CA PRO A 183 17.57 -4.10 7.39
C PRO A 183 17.51 -4.29 5.87
N GLU A 184 17.78 -5.52 5.43
CA GLU A 184 17.60 -5.94 4.03
C GLU A 184 16.16 -5.71 3.56
N ASP A 185 15.99 -5.19 2.35
CA ASP A 185 14.67 -4.99 1.74
C ASP A 185 13.89 -6.31 1.65
N ILE A 186 14.58 -7.39 1.25
CA ILE A 186 14.00 -8.72 1.12
C ILE A 186 14.56 -9.61 2.21
N VAL A 187 13.68 -10.04 3.12
CA VAL A 187 14.05 -10.95 4.19
C VAL A 187 14.35 -12.34 3.60
N ALA A 188 15.58 -12.80 3.82
CA ALA A 188 16.00 -14.15 3.50
C ALA A 188 15.34 -15.16 4.45
N GLN A 189 14.95 -16.33 3.93
CA GLN A 189 14.42 -17.40 4.77
C GLN A 189 15.52 -17.93 5.70
N ALA A 190 15.35 -17.79 7.01
CA ALA A 190 16.29 -18.35 7.97
C ALA A 190 16.21 -19.87 7.98
N PRO A 191 17.36 -20.57 8.02
CA PRO A 191 17.41 -22.02 8.18
C PRO A 191 16.87 -22.39 9.57
N ASN A 192 16.06 -23.45 9.64
CA ASN A 192 15.43 -23.93 10.88
C ASN A 192 14.58 -22.90 11.62
N ALA A 193 14.10 -21.87 10.93
CA ALA A 193 13.19 -20.89 11.53
C ALA A 193 11.89 -21.55 12.00
N SER A 194 11.27 -20.98 13.04
CA SER A 194 9.90 -21.32 13.43
C SER A 194 8.98 -21.21 12.21
N SER A 195 7.97 -22.08 12.12
CA SER A 195 6.97 -21.93 11.08
C SER A 195 6.22 -20.62 11.25
N VAL A 196 5.77 -20.04 10.14
CA VAL A 196 4.92 -18.84 10.14
C VAL A 196 3.67 -19.06 11.01
N ASP A 197 3.09 -20.26 10.96
CA ASP A 197 1.94 -20.64 11.76
C ASP A 197 2.23 -20.55 13.25
N GLN A 198 3.37 -21.05 13.72
CA GLN A 198 3.76 -20.96 15.14
C GLN A 198 3.91 -19.52 15.61
N ILE A 199 4.53 -18.65 14.80
CA ILE A 199 4.72 -17.24 15.14
C ILE A 199 3.36 -16.53 15.23
N PHE A 200 2.52 -16.72 14.22
CA PHE A 200 1.19 -16.10 14.19
C PHE A 200 0.27 -16.67 15.27
N ASP A 201 0.30 -17.97 15.55
CA ASP A 201 -0.50 -18.56 16.64
C ASP A 201 -0.04 -18.00 18.00
N LYS A 202 1.27 -17.81 18.21
CA LYS A 202 1.79 -17.15 19.41
C LYS A 202 1.29 -15.71 19.53
N TYR A 203 1.28 -14.96 18.43
CA TYR A 203 0.73 -13.60 18.39
C TYR A 203 -0.76 -13.57 18.73
N ILE A 204 -1.56 -14.41 18.07
CA ILE A 204 -3.01 -14.50 18.30
C ILE A 204 -3.32 -14.89 19.74
N GLN A 205 -2.57 -15.83 20.33
CA GLN A 205 -2.70 -16.19 21.74
C GLN A 205 -2.26 -15.06 22.67
N GLY A 206 -1.14 -14.38 22.37
CA GLY A 206 -0.65 -13.24 23.14
C GLY A 206 -1.64 -12.07 23.21
N LEU A 207 -2.48 -11.92 22.18
CA LEU A 207 -3.57 -10.95 22.14
C LEU A 207 -4.84 -11.38 22.90
N GLY A 208 -4.97 -12.65 23.31
CA GLY A 208 -6.17 -13.15 24.02
C GLY A 208 -6.88 -14.32 23.36
N GLY A 209 -6.38 -14.80 22.21
CA GLY A 209 -6.86 -15.98 21.49
C GLY A 209 -7.94 -15.69 20.44
N THR A 210 -8.05 -16.59 19.45
CA THR A 210 -8.92 -16.45 18.27
C THR A 210 -10.38 -16.19 18.61
N GLU A 211 -10.93 -16.89 19.61
CA GLU A 211 -12.33 -16.76 19.98
C GLU A 211 -12.65 -15.35 20.49
N ARG A 212 -11.81 -14.80 21.38
CA ARG A 212 -12.02 -13.44 21.92
C ARG A 212 -11.81 -12.38 20.86
N LEU A 213 -10.78 -12.53 20.02
CA LEU A 213 -10.53 -11.61 18.91
C LEU A 213 -11.71 -11.55 17.94
N ASN A 214 -12.33 -12.69 17.60
CA ASN A 214 -13.49 -12.73 16.72
C ASN A 214 -14.76 -12.10 17.31
N ARG A 215 -14.82 -11.86 18.63
CA ARG A 215 -15.95 -11.16 19.28
C ARG A 215 -15.85 -9.65 19.15
N ILE A 216 -14.69 -9.11 18.77
CA ILE A 216 -14.51 -7.69 18.52
C ILE A 216 -14.69 -7.44 17.02
N THR A 217 -15.81 -6.81 16.67
CA THR A 217 -16.22 -6.58 15.27
C THR A 217 -16.13 -5.12 14.86
N SER A 218 -16.01 -4.22 15.83
CA SER A 218 -15.78 -2.80 15.63
C SER A 218 -15.13 -2.20 16.87
N PHE A 219 -14.55 -1.01 16.73
CA PHE A 219 -14.25 -0.14 17.87
C PHE A 219 -14.22 1.33 17.45
N ILE A 220 -14.49 2.20 18.42
CA ILE A 220 -14.15 3.62 18.36
C ILE A 220 -13.03 3.86 19.37
N ALA A 221 -11.95 4.51 18.96
CA ALA A 221 -10.88 4.90 19.87
C ALA A 221 -10.64 6.40 19.81
N LYS A 222 -10.24 6.97 20.95
CA LYS A 222 -9.90 8.38 21.10
C LYS A 222 -8.55 8.51 21.80
N GLY A 223 -7.86 9.60 21.51
CA GLY A 223 -6.57 9.87 22.13
C GLY A 223 -5.96 11.17 21.64
N THR A 224 -4.64 11.20 21.64
CA THR A 224 -3.85 12.28 21.07
C THR A 224 -2.87 11.77 20.02
N SER A 225 -2.55 12.63 19.06
CA SER A 225 -1.42 12.49 18.15
C SER A 225 -0.43 13.64 18.38
N VAL A 226 0.86 13.37 18.25
CA VAL A 226 1.95 14.35 18.33
C VAL A 226 2.89 14.14 17.14
N GLY A 227 2.96 15.14 16.26
CA GLY A 227 3.86 15.18 15.12
C GLY A 227 5.30 15.47 15.52
N TYR A 228 6.25 15.13 14.66
CA TYR A 228 7.66 15.47 14.82
C TYR A 228 7.97 16.87 14.28
N GLY A 229 9.02 17.51 14.83
CA GLY A 229 9.43 18.85 14.43
C GLY A 229 8.54 19.94 15.06
N PRO A 230 8.12 20.99 14.31
CA PRO A 230 7.34 22.10 14.85
C PRO A 230 5.92 21.67 15.30
N GLU A 231 5.48 20.47 14.94
CA GLU A 231 4.17 19.91 15.24
C GLU A 231 4.06 19.18 16.60
N GLY A 232 4.87 19.60 17.59
CA GLY A 232 4.95 18.93 18.90
C GLY A 232 3.74 19.13 19.82
N THR A 233 2.74 19.92 19.44
CA THR A 233 1.52 20.11 20.23
C THR A 233 0.57 18.92 20.06
N PRO A 234 0.11 18.29 21.17
CA PRO A 234 -0.88 17.22 21.10
C PRO A 234 -2.16 17.63 20.39
N ARG A 235 -2.61 16.81 19.44
CA ARG A 235 -3.84 16.98 18.66
C ARG A 235 -4.83 15.87 18.99
N PRO A 236 -6.12 16.15 19.17
CA PRO A 236 -7.11 15.09 19.35
C PRO A 236 -7.14 14.15 18.13
N VAL A 237 -7.21 12.84 18.38
CA VAL A 237 -7.40 11.82 17.33
C VAL A 237 -8.63 10.96 17.63
N GLU A 238 -9.39 10.66 16.58
CA GLU A 238 -10.46 9.67 16.59
C GLU A 238 -10.16 8.55 15.58
N ILE A 239 -10.43 7.30 15.97
CA ILE A 239 -10.26 6.13 15.12
C ILE A 239 -11.55 5.33 15.11
N PHE A 240 -12.04 5.04 13.92
CA PHE A 240 -13.19 4.20 13.67
C PHE A 240 -12.71 2.96 12.94
N ALA A 241 -12.99 1.77 13.46
CA ALA A 241 -12.63 0.53 12.79
C ALA A 241 -13.78 -0.46 12.82
N LYS A 242 -14.01 -1.17 11.71
CA LYS A 242 -15.04 -2.19 11.59
C LYS A 242 -14.55 -3.35 10.73
N ALA A 243 -14.75 -4.56 11.23
CA ALA A 243 -14.38 -5.78 10.52
C ALA A 243 -15.43 -6.15 9.46
N PRO A 244 -15.02 -6.74 8.32
CA PRO A 244 -13.63 -6.85 7.86
C PRO A 244 -13.14 -5.55 7.21
N GLY A 245 -11.90 -5.16 7.52
CA GLY A 245 -11.12 -4.24 6.70
C GLY A 245 -11.67 -2.82 6.52
N GLN A 246 -12.43 -2.24 7.45
CA GLN A 246 -12.76 -0.80 7.38
C GLN A 246 -12.05 -0.04 8.49
N ARG A 247 -11.43 1.10 8.15
CA ARG A 247 -10.75 1.95 9.12
C ARG A 247 -10.70 3.41 8.68
N THR A 248 -10.99 4.31 9.61
CA THR A 248 -10.79 5.76 9.46
C THR A 248 -10.03 6.30 10.66
N THR A 249 -8.97 7.05 10.41
CA THR A 249 -8.23 7.82 11.42
C THR A 249 -8.42 9.30 11.11
N ILE A 250 -8.86 10.09 12.09
CA ILE A 250 -9.09 11.53 12.00
C ILE A 250 -8.20 12.22 13.04
N ILE A 251 -7.27 13.05 12.59
CA ILE A 251 -6.45 13.91 13.46
C ILE A 251 -6.95 15.34 13.31
N HIS A 252 -7.40 15.95 14.41
CA HIS A 252 -7.91 17.31 14.42
C HIS A 252 -6.75 18.31 14.50
N THR A 253 -6.35 18.88 13.36
CA THR A 253 -5.29 19.89 13.29
C THR A 253 -5.85 21.31 13.31
N GLN A 254 -5.00 22.32 13.53
CA GLN A 254 -5.43 23.73 13.47
C GLN A 254 -5.88 24.17 12.07
N ASN A 255 -5.41 23.50 11.01
CA ASN A 255 -5.69 23.85 9.62
C ASN A 255 -6.80 22.98 9.00
N GLY A 256 -7.50 22.18 9.82
CA GLY A 256 -8.51 21.21 9.39
C GLY A 256 -8.14 19.78 9.76
N ASP A 257 -9.03 18.85 9.46
CA ASP A 257 -8.81 17.44 9.78
C ASP A 257 -7.82 16.80 8.81
N SER A 258 -6.88 16.02 9.35
CA SER A 258 -6.07 15.07 8.58
C SER A 258 -6.71 13.70 8.70
N ILE A 259 -7.21 13.17 7.58
CA ILE A 259 -8.04 11.96 7.54
C ILE A 259 -7.39 10.91 6.65
N THR A 260 -7.22 9.70 7.18
CA THR A 260 -6.91 8.52 6.36
C THR A 260 -8.06 7.53 6.49
N THR A 261 -8.64 7.13 5.37
CA THR A 261 -9.80 6.23 5.33
C THR A 261 -9.50 5.05 4.42
N PHE A 262 -9.92 3.86 4.84
CA PHE A 262 -10.08 2.67 3.99
C PHE A 262 -11.49 2.12 4.21
N ASP A 263 -12.28 2.05 3.14
CA ASP A 263 -13.70 1.70 3.21
C ASP A 263 -13.96 0.18 3.11
N GLY A 264 -12.92 -0.63 3.01
CA GLY A 264 -12.96 -2.07 2.70
C GLY A 264 -12.53 -2.41 1.28
N GLN A 265 -12.45 -1.44 0.38
CA GLN A 265 -12.07 -1.60 -1.03
C GLN A 265 -11.14 -0.49 -1.51
N ASN A 266 -11.45 0.76 -1.20
CA ASN A 266 -10.75 1.97 -1.61
C ASN A 266 -10.17 2.67 -0.38
N GLY A 267 -9.11 3.45 -0.62
CA GLY A 267 -8.43 4.22 0.40
C GLY A 267 -8.21 5.65 -0.02
N TRP A 268 -8.24 6.57 0.94
CA TRP A 268 -7.98 7.99 0.73
C TRP A 268 -7.16 8.58 1.86
N ALA A 269 -6.34 9.56 1.52
CA ALA A 269 -5.69 10.47 2.45
C ALA A 269 -6.12 11.90 2.13
N ALA A 270 -6.69 12.59 3.12
CA ALA A 270 -6.99 14.01 3.07
C ALA A 270 -6.13 14.70 4.11
N VAL A 271 -5.24 15.59 3.66
CA VAL A 271 -4.31 16.28 4.55
C VAL A 271 -4.41 17.78 4.25
N PRO A 272 -4.62 18.63 5.26
CA PRO A 272 -4.69 20.08 5.06
C PRO A 272 -3.43 20.64 4.40
N LEU A 273 -3.60 21.74 3.69
CA LEU A 273 -2.50 22.49 3.04
C LEU A 273 -1.70 21.69 2.00
N LYS A 274 -2.19 20.55 1.50
CA LYS A 274 -1.56 19.81 0.39
C LYS A 274 -2.11 20.26 -0.97
N PRO A 275 -1.35 20.09 -2.07
CA PRO A 275 -1.80 20.48 -3.41
C PRO A 275 -3.01 19.66 -3.90
N VAL A 276 -3.25 18.49 -3.30
CA VAL A 276 -4.40 17.63 -3.58
C VAL A 276 -5.16 17.46 -2.26
N PRO A 277 -6.34 18.09 -2.10
CA PRO A 277 -7.07 18.06 -0.83
C PRO A 277 -7.46 16.66 -0.37
N VAL A 278 -7.87 15.80 -1.32
CA VAL A 278 -8.21 14.39 -1.07
C VAL A 278 -7.53 13.55 -2.15
N MET A 279 -6.59 12.72 -1.73
CA MET A 279 -5.82 11.83 -2.58
C MET A 279 -6.36 10.41 -2.46
N GLN A 280 -6.71 9.79 -3.58
CA GLN A 280 -7.02 8.36 -3.60
C GLN A 280 -5.72 7.56 -3.54
N LEU A 281 -5.67 6.58 -2.65
CA LEU A 281 -4.56 5.65 -2.53
C LEU A 281 -4.73 4.52 -3.56
N THR A 282 -3.64 4.13 -4.19
CA THR A 282 -3.61 3.14 -5.25
C THR A 282 -2.49 2.12 -5.04
N GLY A 283 -2.49 1.04 -5.84
CA GLY A 283 -1.43 0.03 -5.83
C GLY A 283 -1.06 -0.45 -4.43
N THR A 284 0.24 -0.52 -4.15
CA THR A 284 0.77 -0.93 -2.85
C THR A 284 0.46 0.06 -1.72
N ALA A 285 0.21 1.34 -2.00
CA ALA A 285 -0.21 2.28 -0.95
C ALA A 285 -1.59 1.91 -0.41
N LEU A 286 -2.53 1.60 -1.31
CA LEU A 286 -3.86 1.09 -0.97
C LEU A 286 -3.79 -0.24 -0.22
N GLU A 287 -3.04 -1.20 -0.74
CA GLU A 287 -2.87 -2.51 -0.09
C GLU A 287 -2.20 -2.36 1.30
N GLY A 288 -1.32 -1.37 1.47
CA GLY A 288 -0.72 -1.02 2.74
C GLY A 288 -1.74 -0.54 3.77
N THR A 289 -2.63 0.38 3.38
CA THR A 289 -3.71 0.85 4.25
C THR A 289 -4.72 -0.27 4.58
N LYS A 290 -5.01 -1.14 3.61
CA LYS A 290 -5.80 -2.35 3.84
C LYS A 290 -5.15 -3.27 4.87
N LEU A 291 -3.84 -3.52 4.77
CA LEU A 291 -3.11 -4.33 5.76
C LEU A 291 -3.25 -3.76 7.17
N GLU A 292 -3.15 -2.44 7.35
CA GLU A 292 -3.35 -1.79 8.65
C GLU A 292 -4.80 -1.92 9.17
N ALA A 293 -5.80 -1.79 8.28
CA ALA A 293 -7.19 -2.01 8.64
C ALA A 293 -7.45 -3.46 9.07
N GLU A 294 -6.90 -4.44 8.36
CA GLU A 294 -7.00 -5.87 8.72
C GLU A 294 -6.25 -6.20 10.03
N LEU A 295 -5.10 -5.58 10.28
CA LEU A 295 -4.35 -5.74 11.53
C LEU A 295 -5.07 -5.16 12.75
N SER A 296 -6.09 -4.32 12.53
CA SER A 296 -7.01 -3.89 13.61
C SER A 296 -7.87 -5.06 14.12
N PHE A 297 -8.01 -6.14 13.34
CA PHE A 297 -8.75 -7.36 13.65
C PHE A 297 -7.92 -8.61 13.27
N PRO A 298 -6.83 -8.90 14.00
CA PRO A 298 -5.75 -9.76 13.52
C PRO A 298 -6.09 -11.25 13.42
N ALA A 299 -7.29 -11.70 13.83
CA ALA A 299 -7.71 -13.10 13.79
C ALA A 299 -7.58 -13.76 12.40
N ARG A 300 -7.56 -12.96 11.33
CA ARG A 300 -7.42 -13.43 9.94
C ARG A 300 -6.05 -13.14 9.32
N LEU A 301 -5.04 -12.77 10.11
CA LEU A 301 -3.70 -12.43 9.62
C LEU A 301 -3.12 -13.49 8.65
N LYS A 302 -3.29 -14.77 8.99
CA LYS A 302 -2.87 -15.92 8.16
C LYS A 302 -3.47 -15.92 6.74
N GLN A 303 -4.64 -15.30 6.57
CA GLN A 303 -5.41 -15.31 5.31
C GLN A 303 -5.02 -14.15 4.39
N LEU A 304 -4.26 -13.16 4.87
CA LEU A 304 -3.90 -11.97 4.08
C LEU A 304 -3.00 -12.30 2.89
N THR A 305 -2.11 -13.28 3.05
CA THR A 305 -1.30 -13.84 1.96
C THR A 305 -0.87 -15.26 2.30
N ASN A 306 -0.51 -16.04 1.30
CA ASN A 306 0.15 -17.34 1.45
C ASN A 306 1.67 -17.27 1.17
N LYS A 307 2.21 -16.08 0.91
CA LYS A 307 3.64 -15.85 0.60
C LYS A 307 4.35 -15.21 1.78
N TRP A 308 4.51 -15.98 2.85
CA TRP A 308 5.26 -15.58 4.03
C TRP A 308 6.66 -16.18 4.02
N ARG A 309 7.62 -15.45 4.59
CA ARG A 309 8.99 -15.90 4.86
C ARG A 309 9.35 -15.52 6.28
N VAL A 310 10.05 -16.42 6.97
CA VAL A 310 10.55 -16.14 8.31
C VAL A 310 12.03 -15.82 8.20
N GLY A 311 12.39 -14.62 8.67
CA GLY A 311 13.75 -14.12 8.68
C GLY A 311 14.56 -14.65 9.84
N PHE A 312 15.82 -14.20 9.90
CA PHE A 312 16.63 -14.37 11.08
C PHE A 312 16.01 -13.56 12.23
N PRO A 313 15.98 -14.10 13.46
CA PRO A 313 15.69 -13.30 14.63
C PRO A 313 16.67 -12.12 14.72
N THR A 314 16.20 -10.99 15.23
CA THR A 314 17.02 -9.79 15.45
C THR A 314 16.62 -9.13 16.76
N THR A 315 17.25 -8.02 17.11
CA THR A 315 16.90 -7.20 18.27
C THR A 315 16.35 -5.85 17.84
N ILE A 316 15.33 -5.36 18.56
CA ILE A 316 14.82 -3.99 18.44
C ILE A 316 14.77 -3.42 19.85
N ASN A 317 15.52 -2.35 20.13
CA ASN A 317 15.57 -1.72 21.45
C ASN A 317 15.84 -2.76 22.57
N ASP A 318 16.88 -3.58 22.39
CA ASP A 318 17.29 -4.67 23.30
C ASP A 318 16.24 -5.78 23.52
N ARG A 319 15.20 -5.84 22.68
CA ARG A 319 14.20 -6.91 22.68
C ARG A 319 14.43 -7.87 21.51
N ASP A 320 14.52 -9.16 21.81
CA ASP A 320 14.56 -10.20 20.79
C ASP A 320 13.23 -10.28 20.03
N VAL A 321 13.29 -10.28 18.70
CA VAL A 321 12.11 -10.33 17.84
C VAL A 321 12.22 -11.40 16.74
N GLN A 322 11.10 -12.03 16.44
CA GLN A 322 10.90 -12.88 15.27
C GLN A 322 10.47 -12.03 14.07
N VAL A 323 11.12 -12.21 12.92
CA VAL A 323 10.87 -11.42 11.71
C VAL A 323 10.06 -12.25 10.72
N VAL A 324 8.94 -11.72 10.24
CA VAL A 324 8.10 -12.36 9.22
C VAL A 324 7.83 -11.36 8.09
N GLN A 325 8.25 -11.69 6.88
CA GLN A 325 7.97 -10.87 5.70
C GLN A 325 6.92 -11.53 4.80
N GLY A 326 5.93 -10.76 4.39
CA GLY A 326 4.87 -11.17 3.48
C GLY A 326 4.90 -10.40 2.17
N VAL A 327 4.49 -11.08 1.10
CA VAL A 327 4.15 -10.44 -0.18
C VAL A 327 2.64 -10.55 -0.40
N GLY A 328 1.93 -9.44 -0.25
CA GLY A 328 0.49 -9.32 -0.38
C GLY A 328 0.01 -9.16 -1.83
N ALA A 329 -1.27 -8.83 -1.98
CA ALA A 329 -1.83 -8.43 -3.26
C ALA A 329 -1.10 -7.19 -3.82
N GLY A 330 -1.12 -7.03 -5.14
CA GLY A 330 -0.43 -5.92 -5.82
C GLY A 330 1.10 -5.92 -5.66
N GLY A 331 1.69 -6.94 -5.03
CA GLY A 331 3.14 -6.97 -4.74
C GLY A 331 3.54 -6.22 -3.47
N LEU A 332 2.58 -5.83 -2.61
CA LEU A 332 2.86 -5.18 -1.33
C LEU A 332 3.84 -6.01 -0.52
N LEU A 333 4.98 -5.40 -0.19
CA LEU A 333 5.95 -5.99 0.72
C LEU A 333 5.70 -5.45 2.13
N ALA A 334 5.58 -6.34 3.11
CA ALA A 334 5.43 -5.97 4.50
C ALA A 334 6.24 -6.89 5.41
N THR A 335 7.00 -6.32 6.34
CA THR A 335 7.77 -7.03 7.36
C THR A 335 7.18 -6.75 8.73
N LEU A 336 6.80 -7.82 9.43
CA LEU A 336 6.24 -7.81 10.77
C LEU A 336 7.28 -8.35 11.75
N TYR A 337 7.44 -7.67 12.88
CA TYR A 337 8.37 -8.03 13.94
C TYR A 337 7.58 -8.34 15.20
N PHE A 338 7.68 -9.57 15.67
CA PHE A 338 6.97 -10.05 16.84
C PHE A 338 7.94 -10.24 18.00
N ASP A 339 7.58 -9.73 19.16
CA ASP A 339 8.29 -9.97 20.42
C ASP A 339 8.46 -11.48 20.66
N SER A 340 9.70 -11.93 20.87
CA SER A 340 10.01 -13.35 21.00
C SER A 340 9.45 -13.98 22.28
N ASP A 341 9.19 -13.20 23.33
CA ASP A 341 8.71 -13.69 24.63
C ASP A 341 7.18 -13.80 24.63
N ASN A 342 6.49 -12.70 24.36
CA ASN A 342 5.03 -12.60 24.48
C ASN A 342 4.28 -12.69 23.14
N GLY A 343 4.99 -12.67 22.01
CA GLY A 343 4.42 -12.82 20.67
C GLY A 343 3.75 -11.57 20.11
N LEU A 344 3.70 -10.44 20.84
CA LEU A 344 3.02 -9.23 20.39
C LEU A 344 3.77 -8.59 19.21
N LEU A 345 3.02 -8.05 18.26
CA LEU A 345 3.57 -7.26 17.15
C LEU A 345 4.18 -5.97 17.71
N VAL A 346 5.47 -5.75 17.50
CA VAL A 346 6.17 -4.54 17.96
C VAL A 346 6.52 -3.59 16.83
N ARG A 347 6.65 -4.10 15.60
CA ARG A 347 6.91 -3.28 14.42
C ARG A 347 6.26 -3.86 13.17
N LEU A 348 5.70 -2.98 12.35
CA LEU A 348 5.35 -3.23 10.95
C LEU A 348 6.18 -2.28 10.09
N ILE A 349 6.81 -2.78 9.03
CA ILE A 349 7.33 -1.96 7.94
C ILE A 349 6.61 -2.39 6.67
N ARG A 350 6.00 -1.46 5.96
CA ARG A 350 5.41 -1.71 4.64
C ARG A 350 5.97 -0.76 3.60
N TYR A 351 5.95 -1.18 2.35
CA TYR A 351 6.55 -0.44 1.25
C TYR A 351 5.52 -0.10 0.19
N SER A 352 5.39 1.19 -0.10
CA SER A 352 4.63 1.68 -1.24
C SER A 352 5.56 1.92 -2.43
N ASP A 353 5.08 1.67 -3.63
CA ASP A 353 5.85 1.87 -4.85
C ASP A 353 6.00 3.36 -5.19
N SER A 354 7.14 3.64 -5.82
CA SER A 354 7.38 4.83 -6.62
C SER A 354 8.27 4.43 -7.80
N VAL A 355 8.32 5.29 -8.82
CA VAL A 355 9.11 5.04 -10.03
C VAL A 355 10.63 5.08 -9.83
N VAL A 356 11.10 5.53 -8.66
CA VAL A 356 12.53 5.74 -8.35
C VAL A 356 12.97 5.15 -7.01
N GLY A 357 12.13 4.35 -6.38
CA GLY A 357 12.42 3.62 -5.14
C GLY A 357 11.15 3.19 -4.43
N ARG A 358 11.27 2.38 -3.38
CA ARG A 358 10.15 2.08 -2.49
C ARG A 358 10.10 3.10 -1.36
N THR A 359 8.89 3.52 -1.03
CA THR A 359 8.59 4.41 0.09
C THR A 359 8.21 3.59 1.31
N PRO A 360 9.04 3.54 2.36
CA PRO A 360 8.71 2.83 3.59
C PRO A 360 7.70 3.61 4.44
N THR A 361 6.84 2.87 5.12
CA THR A 361 6.10 3.32 6.30
C THR A 361 6.40 2.34 7.41
N GLN A 362 6.97 2.82 8.51
CA GLN A 362 7.24 2.04 9.71
C GLN A 362 6.22 2.40 10.79
N ILE A 363 5.66 1.39 11.44
CA ILE A 363 4.76 1.53 12.59
C ILE A 363 5.33 0.73 13.74
N ASP A 364 5.71 1.42 14.81
CA ASP A 364 6.17 0.82 16.06
C ASP A 364 5.03 0.80 17.07
N TYR A 365 4.71 -0.37 17.63
CA TYR A 365 3.62 -0.56 18.59
C TYR A 365 4.15 -0.78 20.00
N SER A 366 3.46 -0.23 20.99
CA SER A 366 3.82 -0.37 22.40
C SER A 366 2.58 -0.20 23.30
N ASP A 367 2.79 -0.38 24.61
CA ASP A 367 1.75 -0.19 25.63
C ASP A 367 0.47 -0.98 25.33
N TYR A 368 0.62 -2.30 25.18
CA TYR A 368 -0.52 -3.18 24.97
C TYR A 368 -1.34 -3.30 26.26
N ARG A 369 -2.62 -2.92 26.20
CA ARG A 369 -3.55 -2.97 27.34
C ARG A 369 -4.75 -3.83 27.02
N GLU A 370 -5.39 -4.35 28.07
CA GLU A 370 -6.58 -5.17 27.93
C GLU A 370 -7.82 -4.31 27.64
N VAL A 371 -8.59 -4.70 26.62
CA VAL A 371 -9.88 -4.12 26.23
C VAL A 371 -10.81 -5.27 25.90
N ALA A 372 -11.89 -5.43 26.68
CA ALA A 372 -12.86 -6.52 26.50
C ALA A 372 -12.22 -7.92 26.38
N GLY A 373 -11.18 -8.19 27.16
CA GLY A 373 -10.50 -9.50 27.20
C GLY A 373 -9.51 -9.76 26.06
N ILE A 374 -9.19 -8.76 25.23
CA ILE A 374 -8.10 -8.81 24.26
C ILE A 374 -7.06 -7.73 24.54
N LYS A 375 -5.81 -7.92 24.12
CA LYS A 375 -4.80 -6.86 24.17
C LYS A 375 -4.85 -6.02 22.90
N MET A 376 -4.77 -4.69 23.07
CA MET A 376 -4.68 -3.72 21.98
C MET A 376 -3.52 -2.75 22.26
N PRO A 377 -2.77 -2.28 21.24
CA PRO A 377 -1.74 -1.27 21.45
C PRO A 377 -2.38 0.09 21.76
N PHE A 378 -1.99 0.71 22.87
CA PHE A 378 -2.43 2.06 23.23
C PHE A 378 -1.45 3.15 22.78
N LYS A 379 -0.24 2.76 22.39
CA LYS A 379 0.75 3.68 21.83
C LYS A 379 1.32 3.13 20.54
N TRP A 380 1.41 3.96 19.52
CA TRP A 380 2.21 3.63 18.36
C TRP A 380 2.83 4.85 17.72
N THR A 381 3.84 4.62 16.92
CA THR A 381 4.59 5.64 16.21
C THR A 381 4.61 5.28 14.74
N VAL A 382 4.10 6.17 13.88
CA VAL A 382 4.19 6.03 12.43
C VAL A 382 5.33 6.91 11.94
N SER A 383 6.29 6.34 11.20
CA SER A 383 7.39 7.07 10.56
C SER A 383 7.38 6.83 9.06
N TRP A 384 7.61 7.89 8.29
CA TRP A 384 7.68 7.87 6.83
C TRP A 384 8.74 8.87 6.34
N LEU A 385 8.93 9.01 5.03
CA LEU A 385 10.10 9.71 4.47
C LEU A 385 10.27 11.17 4.89
N ASP A 386 9.18 11.88 5.15
CA ASP A 386 9.18 13.30 5.49
C ASP A 386 8.50 13.61 6.83
N GLY A 387 8.27 12.61 7.68
CA GLY A 387 7.63 12.84 8.97
C GLY A 387 7.50 11.64 9.89
N LYS A 388 7.02 11.94 11.09
CA LYS A 388 6.74 10.98 12.15
C LYS A 388 5.58 11.50 13.00
N GLU A 389 4.68 10.60 13.38
CA GLU A 389 3.50 10.90 14.20
C GLU A 389 3.39 9.86 15.31
N ASN A 390 3.30 10.31 16.56
CA ASN A 390 3.14 9.47 17.74
C ASN A 390 1.69 9.52 18.19
N PHE A 391 1.07 8.38 18.39
CA PHE A 391 -0.31 8.24 18.83
C PHE A 391 -0.36 7.65 20.23
N GLU A 392 -1.22 8.20 21.09
CA GLU A 392 -1.52 7.68 22.42
C GLU A 392 -3.04 7.68 22.64
N LEU A 393 -3.60 6.49 22.79
CA LEU A 393 -5.02 6.30 23.06
C LEU A 393 -5.32 6.52 24.54
N SER A 394 -6.42 7.22 24.81
CA SER A 394 -6.99 7.37 26.15
C SER A 394 -8.22 6.49 26.35
N GLU A 395 -8.95 6.18 25.28
CA GLU A 395 -10.20 5.44 25.33
C GLU A 395 -10.33 4.50 24.12
N VAL A 396 -10.84 3.29 24.36
CA VAL A 396 -11.27 2.36 23.32
C VAL A 396 -12.63 1.79 23.70
N GLN A 397 -13.63 2.02 22.86
CA GLN A 397 -14.96 1.46 22.98
C GLN A 397 -15.12 0.29 22.00
N PRO A 398 -14.96 -0.98 22.45
CA PRO A 398 -15.15 -2.14 21.60
C PRO A 398 -16.62 -2.36 21.25
N ASN A 399 -16.87 -2.96 20.09
CA ASN A 399 -18.18 -3.30 19.55
C ASN A 399 -19.15 -2.11 19.48
N ALA A 400 -18.61 -0.90 19.29
CA ALA A 400 -19.39 0.32 19.11
C ALA A 400 -20.19 0.29 17.80
N THR A 401 -21.39 0.87 17.82
CA THR A 401 -22.13 1.17 16.58
C THR A 401 -21.51 2.38 15.91
N ILE A 402 -21.06 2.22 14.67
CA ILE A 402 -20.38 3.26 13.90
C ILE A 402 -21.28 3.65 12.73
N ASP A 403 -21.49 4.96 12.55
CA ASP A 403 -22.13 5.51 11.36
C ASP A 403 -21.33 5.12 10.10
N PRO A 404 -21.92 4.41 9.12
CA PRO A 404 -21.24 4.07 7.87
C PRO A 404 -20.60 5.27 7.14
N ALA A 405 -21.14 6.48 7.33
CA ALA A 405 -20.56 7.71 6.76
C ALA A 405 -19.12 7.95 7.21
N LYS A 406 -18.70 7.45 8.38
CA LYS A 406 -17.32 7.55 8.88
C LYS A 406 -16.29 6.84 7.99
N PHE A 407 -16.72 5.90 7.16
CA PHE A 407 -15.85 5.17 6.22
C PHE A 407 -15.96 5.68 4.79
N SER A 408 -16.73 6.75 4.55
CA SER A 408 -16.85 7.33 3.21
C SER A 408 -15.58 8.10 2.83
N LYS A 409 -15.42 8.37 1.53
CA LYS A 409 -14.39 9.30 1.04
C LYS A 409 -14.48 10.62 1.82
N PRO A 410 -13.38 11.11 2.44
CA PRO A 410 -13.37 12.31 3.26
C PRO A 410 -13.53 13.59 2.44
#